data_AF-L9VST1-F1
#
_entry.id   AF-L9VST1-F1
#
_cell.length_a   1.000
_cell.length_b   1.000
_cell.length_c   1.000
_cell.angle_alpha   90.00
_cell.angle_beta   90.00
_cell.angle_gamma   90.00
#
_symmetry.space_group_name_H-M   'P 1'
#
loop_
_entity.id
_entity.type
_entity.pdbx_description
1 polymer ?
#
loop_
_entity_poly.entity_id
_entity_poly.type
_entity_poly.pdbx_seq_one_letter_code
_entity_poly.pdbx_strand_id
1 'polypeptide(L)'
;MTNSEDPPRDEPIDSYLDGVDSDELVDDDQLQPTPEQHEQLKNGLHGDRFTAIKRSERRYLVIGRGGDDGPGKRRTEVCTLLDERRAAAAFRLEDFGFTGEELELWAPAFDILSEMATHIVGVLEDYNGGHVWELGYLYRYQTRIRDALWLLKRIYDTEAETRERYDNGMAASHLAALEEAAGGRVLEWEVPADLPDAVGSIP
;
A
#
# COMPACT_ATOMS: atom_id res chain seq x y z
N MET A 1 40.26 -37.99 4.73
CA MET A 1 40.60 -36.73 5.41
C MET A 1 40.08 -35.61 4.50
N THR A 2 38.77 -35.34 4.62
CA THR A 2 38.18 -34.08 5.14
C THR A 2 38.28 -32.97 4.10
N ASN A 3 37.45 -33.00 3.05
CA ASN A 3 36.10 -32.42 2.95
C ASN A 3 36.06 -30.93 3.34
N SER A 4 36.09 -30.07 2.31
CA SER A 4 35.59 -28.71 2.35
C SER A 4 34.07 -28.77 2.35
N GLU A 5 33.44 -28.24 3.39
CA GLU A 5 31.98 -28.04 3.43
C GLU A 5 31.65 -26.67 2.82
N ASP A 6 31.15 -26.70 1.58
CA ASP A 6 30.23 -25.67 1.08
C ASP A 6 28.88 -25.85 1.81
N PRO A 7 28.21 -24.79 2.30
CA PRO A 7 26.86 -24.94 2.82
C PRO A 7 25.90 -25.14 1.64
N PRO A 8 24.88 -26.02 1.76
CA PRO A 8 23.87 -26.15 0.73
C PRO A 8 23.04 -24.87 0.66
N ARG A 9 23.01 -24.25 -0.53
CA ARG A 9 21.94 -23.35 -0.96
C ARG A 9 20.75 -24.18 -1.41
N ASP A 10 19.58 -23.59 -1.24
CA ASP A 10 18.23 -24.07 -1.58
C ASP A 10 17.56 -24.92 -0.49
N GLU A 11 17.14 -24.25 0.59
CA GLU A 11 15.91 -24.66 1.28
C GLU A 11 14.72 -24.01 0.53
N PRO A 12 13.68 -24.79 0.16
CA PRO A 12 12.51 -24.25 -0.51
C PRO A 12 11.79 -23.28 0.44
N ILE A 13 11.37 -22.13 -0.10
CA ILE A 13 10.65 -21.04 0.58
C ILE A 13 9.23 -21.49 1.04
N ASP A 14 8.91 -22.77 0.90
CA ASP A 14 7.57 -23.35 0.93
C ASP A 14 7.13 -23.88 2.30
N SER A 15 7.79 -23.48 3.40
CA SER A 15 7.44 -23.96 4.75
C SER A 15 6.94 -22.90 5.74
N TYR A 16 6.67 -21.67 5.27
CA TYR A 16 6.25 -20.57 6.16
C TYR A 16 4.77 -20.16 6.02
N LEU A 17 3.98 -20.96 5.31
CA LEU A 17 2.57 -20.67 4.96
C LEU A 17 1.59 -21.56 5.72
N ASP A 18 1.80 -21.79 7.02
CA ASP A 18 0.82 -22.50 7.83
C ASP A 18 -0.29 -21.52 8.25
N GLY A 19 -1.33 -21.41 7.40
CA GLY A 19 -2.55 -20.64 7.68
C GLY A 19 -3.07 -19.75 6.55
N VAL A 20 -2.37 -19.68 5.42
CA VAL A 20 -2.87 -19.10 4.16
C VAL A 20 -3.02 -20.26 3.19
N ASP A 21 -4.18 -20.39 2.54
CA ASP A 21 -4.35 -21.39 1.49
C ASP A 21 -3.29 -21.10 0.43
N SER A 22 -2.34 -22.02 0.23
CA SER A 22 -1.23 -21.83 -0.70
C SER A 22 -1.72 -21.67 -2.15
N ASP A 23 -2.98 -22.03 -2.41
CA ASP A 23 -3.69 -21.80 -3.66
C ASP A 23 -4.22 -20.35 -3.83
N GLU A 24 -4.22 -19.51 -2.77
CA GLU A 24 -4.58 -18.07 -2.83
C GLU A 24 -3.35 -17.15 -2.96
N LEU A 25 -2.13 -17.68 -2.88
CA LEU A 25 -0.92 -16.90 -3.05
C LEU A 25 -0.58 -16.80 -4.53
N VAL A 26 -0.92 -15.64 -5.10
CA VAL A 26 -0.63 -15.28 -6.48
C VAL A 26 0.89 -15.28 -6.70
N ASP A 27 1.38 -16.32 -7.38
CA ASP A 27 2.77 -16.51 -7.76
C ASP A 27 3.23 -15.37 -8.71
N ASP A 28 4.54 -15.11 -8.81
CA ASP A 28 5.07 -13.99 -9.63
C ASP A 28 4.67 -14.09 -11.13
N ASP A 29 4.43 -15.31 -11.60
CA ASP A 29 3.95 -15.61 -12.96
C ASP A 29 2.43 -15.41 -13.11
N GLN A 30 1.67 -15.31 -12.01
CA GLN A 30 0.22 -15.02 -12.00
C GLN A 30 -0.09 -13.52 -11.89
N LEU A 31 0.91 -12.66 -11.68
CA LEU A 31 0.78 -11.20 -11.72
C LEU A 31 0.82 -10.64 -13.16
N GLN A 32 1.06 -11.48 -14.17
CA GLN A 32 0.88 -11.06 -15.55
C GLN A 32 -0.62 -11.10 -15.90
N PRO A 33 -1.27 -9.94 -16.07
CA PRO A 33 -2.68 -9.92 -16.38
C PRO A 33 -2.91 -10.70 -17.68
N THR A 34 -3.91 -11.57 -17.67
CA THR A 34 -4.41 -12.19 -18.90
C THR A 34 -4.77 -11.09 -19.91
N PRO A 35 -4.80 -11.37 -21.23
CA PRO A 35 -5.15 -10.35 -22.22
C PRO A 35 -6.48 -9.62 -21.92
N GLU A 36 -7.45 -10.33 -21.33
CA GLU A 36 -8.73 -9.76 -20.91
C GLU A 36 -8.57 -8.84 -19.70
N GLN A 37 -7.83 -9.26 -18.67
CA GLN A 37 -7.48 -8.42 -17.52
C GLN A 37 -6.62 -7.21 -17.93
N HIS A 38 -5.75 -7.36 -18.93
CA HIS A 38 -4.94 -6.27 -19.47
C HIS A 38 -5.82 -5.24 -20.19
N GLU A 39 -6.80 -5.67 -20.99
CA GLU A 39 -7.76 -4.75 -21.61
C GLU A 39 -8.71 -4.13 -20.56
N GLN A 40 -9.10 -4.84 -19.50
CA GLN A 40 -9.86 -4.27 -18.38
C GLN A 40 -9.06 -3.22 -17.61
N LEU A 41 -7.81 -3.52 -17.24
CA LEU A 41 -6.88 -2.56 -16.63
C LEU A 41 -6.71 -1.34 -17.51
N LYS A 42 -6.47 -1.57 -18.80
CA LYS A 42 -6.30 -0.51 -19.78
C LYS A 42 -7.56 0.33 -19.93
N ASN A 43 -8.76 -0.25 -19.95
CA ASN A 43 -10.02 0.48 -20.01
C ASN A 43 -10.29 1.27 -18.72
N GLY A 44 -10.05 0.70 -17.54
CA GLY A 44 -10.20 1.38 -16.26
C GLY A 44 -9.17 2.51 -16.07
N LEU A 45 -7.93 2.28 -16.50
CA LEU A 45 -6.84 3.25 -16.50
C LEU A 45 -6.85 4.18 -17.73
N HIS A 46 -7.77 4.00 -18.68
CA HIS A 46 -7.96 4.94 -19.80
C HIS A 46 -9.12 5.88 -19.49
N GLY A 47 -8.76 7.09 -19.06
CA GLY A 47 -9.74 8.15 -18.85
C GLY A 47 -9.09 9.50 -18.60
N ASP A 48 -9.94 10.51 -18.49
CA ASP A 48 -9.52 11.88 -18.18
C ASP A 48 -8.75 11.94 -16.86
N ARG A 49 -9.11 11.09 -15.89
CA ARG A 49 -8.43 11.00 -14.58
C ARG A 49 -6.99 10.53 -14.70
N PHE A 50 -6.75 9.45 -15.44
CA PHE A 50 -5.39 8.95 -15.68
C PHE A 50 -4.55 9.96 -16.47
N THR A 51 -5.17 10.66 -17.41
CA THR A 51 -4.52 11.74 -18.17
C THR A 51 -4.17 12.92 -17.27
N ALA A 52 -5.06 13.29 -16.33
CA ALA A 52 -4.81 14.32 -15.34
C ALA A 52 -3.63 13.94 -14.44
N ILE A 53 -3.62 12.71 -13.90
CA ILE A 53 -2.51 12.19 -13.09
C ILE A 53 -1.18 12.29 -13.84
N LYS A 54 -1.11 11.85 -15.11
CA LYS A 54 0.11 11.94 -15.92
C LYS A 54 0.62 13.36 -16.16
N ARG A 55 -0.26 14.36 -16.11
CA ARG A 55 0.08 15.78 -16.30
C ARG A 55 0.47 16.48 -15.00
N SER A 56 0.16 15.89 -13.85
CA SER A 56 0.50 16.45 -12.54
C SER A 56 1.95 16.20 -12.19
N GLU A 57 2.60 17.22 -11.62
CA GLU A 57 3.98 17.12 -11.14
C GLU A 57 4.07 16.23 -9.90
N ARG A 58 3.07 16.33 -9.02
CA ARG A 58 2.94 15.53 -7.80
C ARG A 58 1.79 14.55 -7.95
N ARG A 59 2.07 13.26 -7.77
CA ARG A 59 1.12 12.17 -7.97
C ARG A 59 1.11 11.33 -6.70
N TYR A 60 0.03 11.41 -5.95
CA TYR A 60 -0.13 10.73 -4.67
C TYR A 60 -1.03 9.51 -4.84
N LEU A 61 -0.45 8.31 -4.73
CA LEU A 61 -1.23 7.10 -4.54
C LEU A 61 -1.54 6.96 -3.05
N VAL A 62 -2.80 7.05 -2.67
CA VAL A 62 -3.23 6.95 -1.27
C VAL A 62 -3.76 5.55 -0.99
N ILE A 63 -3.11 4.85 -0.07
CA ILE A 63 -3.48 3.51 0.40
C ILE A 63 -3.93 3.54 1.86
N GLY A 64 -4.62 2.50 2.28
CA GLY A 64 -5.20 2.38 3.62
C GLY A 64 -6.58 1.75 3.55
N ARG A 65 -7.22 1.60 4.71
CA ARG A 65 -8.52 0.93 4.81
C ARG A 65 -9.57 1.55 3.88
N GLY A 66 -10.21 0.72 3.07
CA GLY A 66 -11.32 1.09 2.21
C GLY A 66 -12.63 1.33 2.97
N GLY A 67 -13.67 1.73 2.24
CA GLY A 67 -15.02 1.95 2.75
C GLY A 67 -15.36 3.40 3.08
N ASP A 68 -16.62 3.61 3.43
CA ASP A 68 -17.21 4.93 3.68
C ASP A 68 -17.40 5.23 5.17
N ASP A 69 -16.78 4.45 6.08
CA ASP A 69 -16.84 4.63 7.52
C ASP A 69 -15.49 5.07 8.09
N GLY A 70 -15.45 5.40 9.39
CA GLY A 70 -14.34 6.04 10.12
C GLY A 70 -13.00 6.11 9.39
N PRO A 71 -12.20 5.02 9.35
CA PRO A 71 -10.89 5.03 8.69
C PRO A 71 -10.92 5.27 7.18
N GLY A 72 -11.87 4.67 6.45
CA GLY A 72 -12.02 4.89 5.00
C GLY A 72 -12.44 6.31 4.64
N LYS A 73 -13.25 6.97 5.48
CA LYS A 73 -13.53 8.42 5.35
C LYS A 73 -12.27 9.26 5.52
N ARG A 74 -11.44 8.97 6.54
CA ARG A 74 -10.19 9.70 6.77
C ARG A 74 -9.18 9.49 5.66
N ARG A 75 -9.08 8.27 5.10
CA ARG A 75 -8.29 8.03 3.88
C ARG A 75 -8.78 8.87 2.71
N THR A 76 -10.09 8.99 2.55
CA THR A 76 -10.70 9.84 1.51
C THR A 76 -10.39 11.33 1.74
N GLU A 77 -10.46 11.78 2.98
CA GLU A 77 -10.07 13.14 3.38
C GLU A 77 -8.60 13.45 3.07
N VAL A 78 -7.67 12.53 3.41
CA VAL A 78 -6.26 12.64 3.04
C VAL A 78 -6.09 12.78 1.53
N CYS A 79 -6.81 11.96 0.76
CA CYS A 79 -6.79 12.04 -0.70
C CYS A 79 -7.27 13.42 -1.18
N THR A 80 -8.37 13.96 -0.66
CA THR A 80 -8.86 15.30 -1.01
C THR A 80 -7.83 16.39 -0.68
N LEU A 81 -7.26 16.38 0.52
CA LEU A 81 -6.27 17.37 0.96
C LEU A 81 -5.01 17.38 0.08
N LEU A 82 -4.58 16.21 -0.38
CA LEU A 82 -3.45 16.09 -1.30
C LEU A 82 -3.80 16.53 -2.72
N ASP A 83 -5.02 16.25 -3.19
CA ASP A 83 -5.51 16.61 -4.53
C ASP A 83 -5.71 18.13 -4.69
N GLU A 84 -6.11 18.82 -3.62
CA GLU A 84 -6.30 20.28 -3.60
C GLU A 84 -4.99 21.06 -3.77
N ARG A 85 -3.84 20.39 -3.68
CA ARG A 85 -2.54 21.03 -3.86
C ARG A 85 -2.31 21.43 -5.31
N ARG A 86 -1.61 22.55 -5.49
CA ARG A 86 -1.26 23.04 -6.83
C ARG A 86 -0.43 22.00 -7.60
N ALA A 87 -0.85 21.71 -8.82
CA ALA A 87 -0.20 20.75 -9.73
C ALA A 87 -0.05 19.33 -9.14
N ALA A 88 -0.94 18.97 -8.22
CA ALA A 88 -1.06 17.63 -7.68
C ALA A 88 -2.19 16.85 -8.35
N ALA A 89 -2.10 15.53 -8.26
CA ALA A 89 -3.24 14.64 -8.40
C ALA A 89 -3.12 13.55 -7.33
N ALA A 90 -4.14 13.40 -6.49
CA ALA A 90 -4.24 12.30 -5.55
C ALA A 90 -5.32 11.32 -5.99
N PHE A 91 -5.04 10.03 -5.81
CA PHE A 91 -5.89 8.97 -6.28
C PHE A 91 -5.74 7.70 -5.45
N ARG A 92 -6.77 6.88 -5.50
CA ARG A 92 -6.85 5.55 -4.88
C ARG A 92 -7.08 4.51 -5.97
N LEU A 93 -7.07 3.23 -5.63
CA LEU A 93 -7.42 2.17 -6.60
C LEU A 93 -8.90 2.24 -6.99
N GLU A 94 -9.78 2.47 -6.02
CA GLU A 94 -11.23 2.47 -6.21
C GLU A 94 -11.71 3.58 -7.16
N ASP A 95 -10.87 4.60 -7.33
CA ASP A 95 -11.10 5.72 -8.24
C ASP A 95 -11.06 5.33 -9.73
N PHE A 96 -10.53 4.14 -10.04
CA PHE A 96 -10.50 3.57 -11.39
C PHE A 96 -11.57 2.49 -11.60
N GLY A 97 -12.51 2.38 -10.67
CA GLY A 97 -13.62 1.43 -10.76
C GLY A 97 -13.29 0.03 -10.24
N PHE A 98 -12.06 -0.19 -9.75
CA PHE A 98 -11.70 -1.45 -9.11
C PHE A 98 -12.45 -1.58 -7.78
N THR A 99 -13.42 -2.49 -7.73
CA THR A 99 -14.18 -2.78 -6.51
C THR A 99 -13.67 -4.07 -5.86
N GLY A 100 -14.06 -4.32 -4.60
CA GLY A 100 -13.62 -5.52 -3.87
C GLY A 100 -14.04 -6.86 -4.48
N GLU A 101 -14.84 -6.85 -5.55
CA GLU A 101 -15.22 -8.05 -6.32
C GLU A 101 -14.19 -8.39 -7.43
N GLU A 102 -13.26 -7.47 -7.74
CA GLU A 102 -12.26 -7.60 -8.81
C GLU A 102 -10.83 -7.72 -8.24
N LEU A 103 -10.66 -8.45 -7.13
CA LEU A 103 -9.39 -8.57 -6.40
C LEU A 103 -8.21 -8.99 -7.30
N GLU A 104 -8.46 -9.80 -8.33
CA GLU A 104 -7.44 -10.23 -9.30
C GLU A 104 -6.83 -9.06 -10.10
N LEU A 105 -7.56 -7.95 -10.26
CA LEU A 105 -7.08 -6.75 -10.96
C LEU A 105 -6.38 -5.76 -10.04
N TRP A 106 -6.59 -5.87 -8.72
CA TRP A 106 -6.06 -4.90 -7.76
C TRP A 106 -4.54 -4.95 -7.73
N ALA A 107 -3.95 -6.14 -7.76
CA ALA A 107 -2.51 -6.30 -7.75
C ALA A 107 -1.81 -5.66 -8.96
N PRO A 108 -2.19 -6.00 -10.21
CA PRO A 108 -1.58 -5.37 -11.37
C PRO A 108 -1.94 -3.88 -11.51
N ALA A 109 -3.14 -3.45 -11.08
CA ALA A 109 -3.48 -2.02 -11.04
C ALA A 109 -2.58 -1.27 -10.06
N PHE A 110 -2.36 -1.83 -8.88
CA PHE A 110 -1.52 -1.25 -7.84
C PHE A 110 -0.07 -1.10 -8.31
N ASP A 111 0.49 -2.14 -8.93
CA ASP A 111 1.83 -2.11 -9.52
C ASP A 111 1.98 -0.92 -10.50
N ILE A 112 1.07 -0.82 -11.48
CA ILE A 112 1.07 0.28 -12.46
C ILE A 112 0.92 1.66 -11.79
N LEU A 113 -0.01 1.79 -10.86
CA LEU A 113 -0.30 3.06 -10.18
C LEU A 113 0.85 3.50 -9.26
N SER A 114 1.51 2.55 -8.59
CA SER A 114 2.69 2.80 -7.76
C SER A 114 3.90 3.22 -8.62
N GLU A 115 4.03 2.68 -9.83
CA GLU A 115 4.99 3.12 -10.84
C GLU A 115 4.75 4.55 -11.31
N MET A 116 3.49 4.95 -11.39
CA MET A 116 3.12 6.30 -11.78
C MET A 116 3.15 7.32 -10.63
N ALA A 117 3.10 6.88 -9.39
CA ALA A 117 3.13 7.76 -8.24
C ALA A 117 4.51 8.41 -8.06
N THR A 118 4.54 9.67 -7.63
CA THR A 118 5.76 10.28 -7.07
C THR A 118 5.83 10.08 -5.57
N HIS A 119 4.67 9.90 -4.94
CA HIS A 119 4.51 9.66 -3.52
C HIS A 119 3.45 8.59 -3.30
N ILE A 120 3.73 7.66 -2.42
CA ILE A 120 2.78 6.66 -1.95
C ILE A 120 2.49 7.00 -0.50
N VAL A 121 1.23 7.25 -0.15
CA VAL A 121 0.80 7.72 1.16
C VAL A 121 -0.07 6.66 1.82
N GLY A 122 0.45 5.97 2.84
CA GLY A 122 -0.29 4.98 3.60
C GLY A 122 -0.96 5.59 4.82
N VAL A 123 -2.30 5.51 4.90
CA VAL A 123 -3.09 5.95 6.06
C VAL A 123 -3.37 4.75 6.95
N LEU A 124 -2.71 4.70 8.11
CA LEU A 124 -2.68 3.51 8.97
C LEU A 124 -3.33 3.78 10.32
N GLU A 125 -4.44 3.10 10.57
CA GLU A 125 -5.16 3.16 11.85
C GLU A 125 -5.38 1.79 12.47
N ASP A 126 -5.45 0.76 11.63
CA ASP A 126 -5.55 -0.62 12.04
C ASP A 126 -5.01 -1.52 10.92
N TYR A 127 -4.95 -2.82 11.18
CA TYR A 127 -4.63 -3.84 10.18
C TYR A 127 -5.88 -4.55 9.63
N ASN A 128 -6.99 -3.82 9.48
CA ASN A 128 -8.23 -4.37 8.93
C ASN A 128 -8.46 -3.90 7.49
N GLY A 129 -8.59 -4.84 6.55
CA GLY A 129 -8.90 -4.56 5.15
C GLY A 129 -7.77 -4.94 4.19
N GLY A 130 -8.02 -4.73 2.89
CA GLY A 130 -7.11 -5.13 1.82
C GLY A 130 -5.79 -4.36 1.74
N HIS A 131 -5.64 -3.26 2.49
CA HIS A 131 -4.45 -2.41 2.40
C HIS A 131 -3.21 -3.01 3.05
N VAL A 132 -3.38 -4.00 3.92
CA VAL A 132 -2.25 -4.76 4.48
C VAL A 132 -1.53 -5.53 3.38
N TRP A 133 -2.27 -6.06 2.40
CA TRP A 133 -1.68 -6.69 1.21
C TRP A 133 -0.91 -5.67 0.38
N GLU A 134 -1.45 -4.46 0.16
CA GLU A 134 -0.76 -3.39 -0.56
C GLU A 134 0.58 -3.05 0.11
N LEU A 135 0.59 -2.91 1.45
CA LEU A 135 1.82 -2.68 2.23
C LEU A 135 2.83 -3.83 2.10
N GLY A 136 2.37 -5.09 2.21
CA GLY A 136 3.21 -6.26 2.00
C GLY A 136 3.81 -6.33 0.59
N TYR A 137 3.01 -5.96 -0.43
CA TYR A 137 3.46 -5.85 -1.80
C TYR A 137 4.54 -4.75 -1.95
N LEU A 138 4.31 -3.55 -1.40
CA LEU A 138 5.31 -2.48 -1.40
C LEU A 138 6.63 -2.89 -0.74
N TYR A 139 6.59 -3.69 0.33
CA TYR A 139 7.79 -4.19 1.01
C TYR A 139 8.66 -5.06 0.09
N ARG A 140 8.04 -5.87 -0.78
CA ARG A 140 8.71 -6.73 -1.76
C ARG A 140 9.50 -5.93 -2.80
N TYR A 141 9.11 -4.68 -3.08
CA TYR A 141 9.81 -3.78 -4.02
C TYR A 141 10.93 -3.00 -3.32
N GLN A 142 12.17 -3.22 -3.75
CA GLN A 142 13.32 -2.96 -2.87
C GLN A 142 13.93 -1.55 -2.88
N THR A 143 13.58 -0.62 -3.78
CA THR A 143 14.20 0.73 -3.73
C THR A 143 13.27 1.88 -4.10
N ARG A 144 12.73 1.91 -5.32
CA ARG A 144 11.98 3.08 -5.83
C ARG A 144 10.73 3.41 -5.02
N ILE A 145 10.02 2.37 -4.59
CA ILE A 145 8.80 2.49 -3.81
C ILE A 145 9.09 2.92 -2.37
N ARG A 146 10.15 2.39 -1.76
CA ARG A 146 10.60 2.80 -0.43
C ARG A 146 10.95 4.28 -0.40
N ASP A 147 11.54 4.83 -1.47
CA ASP A 147 11.88 6.25 -1.60
C ASP A 147 10.67 7.16 -1.86
N ALA A 148 9.54 6.61 -2.29
CA ALA A 148 8.28 7.33 -2.50
C ALA A 148 7.30 7.21 -1.31
N LEU A 149 7.52 6.27 -0.39
CA LEU A 149 6.58 5.96 0.70
C LEU A 149 6.59 7.01 1.82
N TRP A 150 5.39 7.40 2.22
CA TRP A 150 5.05 8.20 3.39
C TRP A 150 3.95 7.48 4.19
N LEU A 151 4.06 7.46 5.51
CA LEU A 151 3.11 6.79 6.39
C LEU A 151 2.46 7.81 7.31
N LEU A 152 1.13 7.88 7.30
CA LEU A 152 0.31 8.62 8.26
C LEU A 152 -0.22 7.61 9.29
N LYS A 153 0.52 7.42 10.38
CA LYS A 153 0.22 6.40 11.38
C LYS A 153 -0.53 6.99 12.56
N ARG A 154 -1.65 6.38 12.91
CA ARG A 154 -2.36 6.74 14.12
C ARG A 154 -1.68 6.16 15.35
N ILE A 155 -1.47 7.01 16.35
CA ILE A 155 -1.07 6.61 17.70
C ILE A 155 -2.28 6.70 18.63
N TYR A 156 -2.37 5.76 19.57
CA TYR A 156 -3.49 5.65 20.52
C TYR A 156 -2.99 5.92 21.94
N ASP A 157 -3.87 6.47 22.78
CA ASP A 157 -3.56 6.88 24.15
C ASP A 157 -2.97 5.75 25.00
N THR A 158 -3.38 4.51 24.73
CA THR A 158 -2.94 3.34 25.46
C THR A 158 -2.24 2.31 24.57
N GLU A 159 -1.24 1.65 25.15
CA GLU A 159 -0.58 0.50 24.52
C GLU A 159 -1.56 -0.66 24.27
N ALA A 160 -2.58 -0.80 25.12
CA ALA A 160 -3.62 -1.81 24.95
C ALA A 160 -4.46 -1.57 23.69
N GLU A 161 -4.91 -0.32 23.46
CA GLU A 161 -5.64 0.04 22.24
C GLU A 161 -4.72 -0.02 21.01
N THR A 162 -3.48 0.44 21.13
CA THR A 162 -2.48 0.30 20.06
C THR A 162 -2.33 -1.17 19.67
N ARG A 163 -2.16 -2.06 20.67
CA ARG A 163 -2.08 -3.50 20.42
C ARG A 163 -3.36 -3.98 19.77
N GLU A 164 -4.53 -3.75 20.33
CA GLU A 164 -5.82 -4.18 19.75
C GLU A 164 -5.99 -3.77 18.28
N ARG A 165 -5.58 -2.55 17.93
CA ARG A 165 -5.70 -2.00 16.57
C ARG A 165 -4.68 -2.58 15.59
N TYR A 166 -3.53 -2.95 16.10
CA TYR A 166 -2.40 -3.46 15.33
C TYR A 166 -2.03 -4.91 15.64
N ASP A 167 -2.93 -5.70 16.26
CA ASP A 167 -2.66 -7.09 16.67
C ASP A 167 -2.82 -8.04 15.49
N ASN A 168 -1.92 -7.92 14.52
CA ASN A 168 -1.74 -8.87 13.45
C ASN A 168 -0.24 -9.08 13.29
N GLY A 169 0.26 -10.22 13.78
CA GLY A 169 1.70 -10.49 13.87
C GLY A 169 2.46 -10.38 12.55
N MET A 170 1.81 -10.72 11.42
CA MET A 170 2.40 -10.61 10.08
C MET A 170 2.36 -9.17 9.56
N ALA A 171 1.23 -8.47 9.72
CA ALA A 171 1.11 -7.08 9.32
C ALA A 171 2.05 -6.17 10.13
N ALA A 172 2.23 -6.48 11.42
CA ALA A 172 3.11 -5.74 12.32
C ALA A 172 4.58 -5.84 11.92
N SER A 173 5.07 -7.02 11.53
CA SER A 173 6.46 -7.20 11.10
C SER A 173 6.74 -6.52 9.76
N HIS A 174 5.83 -6.65 8.78
CA HIS A 174 5.93 -5.94 7.51
C HIS A 174 5.87 -4.42 7.70
N LEU A 175 4.97 -3.93 8.57
CA LEU A 175 4.90 -2.50 8.85
C LEU A 175 6.16 -2.01 9.53
N ALA A 176 6.70 -2.70 10.52
CA ALA A 176 7.93 -2.30 11.19
C ALA A 176 9.09 -2.12 10.19
N ALA A 177 9.20 -3.03 9.21
CA ALA A 177 10.19 -2.91 8.15
C ALA A 177 9.91 -1.74 7.19
N LEU A 178 8.64 -1.44 6.90
CA LEU A 178 8.26 -0.27 6.11
C LEU A 178 8.48 1.04 6.86
N GLU A 179 8.22 1.08 8.17
CA GLU A 179 8.50 2.23 9.04
C GLU A 179 10.00 2.51 9.09
N GLU A 180 10.82 1.46 9.24
CA GLU A 180 12.28 1.57 9.18
C GLU A 180 12.73 2.10 7.80
N ALA A 181 12.15 1.60 6.71
CA ALA A 181 12.46 2.06 5.35
C ALA A 181 11.97 3.49 5.07
N ALA A 182 10.79 3.87 5.57
CA ALA A 182 10.24 5.21 5.44
C ALA A 182 11.07 6.22 6.27
N GLY A 183 11.61 5.81 7.41
CA GLY A 183 12.43 6.63 8.29
C GLY A 183 11.71 7.89 8.71
N GLY A 184 12.27 9.06 8.40
CA GLY A 184 11.66 10.37 8.72
C GLY A 184 10.36 10.71 7.96
N ARG A 185 9.80 9.76 7.21
CA ARG A 185 8.55 9.91 6.44
C ARG A 185 7.37 9.18 7.10
N VAL A 186 7.57 8.71 8.33
CA VAL A 186 6.49 8.30 9.23
C VAL A 186 6.03 9.53 10.00
N LEU A 187 4.78 9.92 9.78
CA LEU A 187 4.13 11.05 10.42
C LEU A 187 3.01 10.50 11.30
N GLU A 188 3.10 10.79 12.58
CA GLU A 188 2.16 10.28 13.57
C GLU A 188 1.04 11.29 13.83
N TRP A 189 -0.15 10.79 14.18
CA TRP A 189 -1.31 11.61 14.56
C TRP A 189 -2.16 10.90 15.62
N GLU A 190 -2.77 11.64 16.54
CA GLU A 190 -3.51 11.07 17.68
C GLU A 190 -5.02 11.14 17.43
N VAL A 191 -5.48 12.34 17.07
CA VAL A 191 -6.89 12.64 16.84
C VAL A 191 -7.14 13.07 15.40
N PRO A 192 -8.36 12.87 14.87
CA PRO A 192 -8.68 13.22 13.49
C PRO A 192 -8.37 14.68 13.11
N ALA A 193 -8.38 15.60 14.07
CA ALA A 193 -8.07 17.00 13.85
C ALA A 193 -6.58 17.27 13.53
N ASP A 194 -5.68 16.33 13.85
CA ASP A 194 -4.24 16.44 13.58
C ASP A 194 -3.90 16.01 12.15
N LEU A 195 -4.79 15.24 11.51
CA LEU A 195 -4.56 14.62 10.22
C LEU A 195 -4.24 15.65 9.11
N PRO A 196 -4.92 16.83 9.02
CA PRO A 196 -4.56 17.85 8.05
C PRO A 196 -3.13 18.39 8.20
N ASP A 197 -2.65 18.56 9.43
CA ASP A 197 -1.29 19.06 9.70
C ASP A 197 -0.24 17.99 9.34
N ALA A 198 -0.52 16.72 9.66
CA ALA A 198 0.32 15.60 9.24
C ALA A 198 0.37 15.50 7.71
N VAL A 199 -0.77 15.58 7.02
CA VAL A 199 -0.81 15.64 5.54
C VAL A 199 0.01 16.80 5.02
N GLY A 200 -0.10 17.99 5.63
CA GLY A 200 0.66 19.19 5.27
C GLY A 200 2.18 19.03 5.28
N SER A 201 2.70 18.07 6.05
CA SER A 201 4.13 17.77 6.14
C SER A 201 4.64 16.86 5.02
N ILE A 202 3.76 16.20 4.27
CA ILE A 202 4.11 15.46 3.06
C ILE A 202 4.47 16.47 1.95
N PRO A 203 5.59 16.31 1.22
CA PRO A 203 5.99 17.18 0.11
C PRO A 203 4.98 17.29 -1.02
#